data_AF-A0A7C7TSQ5-F1
#
_entry.id   AF-A0A7C7TSQ5-F1
#
_cell.length_a   1.000
_cell.length_b   1.000
_cell.length_c   1.000
_cell.angle_alpha   90.00
_cell.angle_beta   90.00
_cell.angle_gamma   90.00
#
_symmetry.space_group_name_H-M   'P 1'
#
loop_
_entity.id
_entity.type
_entity.pdbx_description
1 polymer ?
#
loop_
_entity_poly.entity_id
_entity_poly.type
_entity_poly.pdbx_seq_one_letter_code
_entity_poly.pdbx_strand_id
1 'polypeptide(L)'
;MNELSPTAEAIRHYKLNADGGYKEWSKVSCAENYKMHVPSMGFNTSGPIEIQEVIFGWLADIEAKQELVDIVEIFKIDDAGRVEEIWAL
;
A
#
# COMPACT_ATOMS: atom_id res chain seq x y z
N MET A 1 18.19 1.65 17.58
CA MET A 1 17.26 1.88 16.44
C MET A 1 16.36 3.03 16.85
N ASN A 2 16.19 4.01 15.98
CA ASN A 2 15.17 5.04 16.21
C ASN A 2 13.79 4.38 16.09
N GLU A 3 12.85 4.79 16.92
CA GLU A 3 11.46 4.33 16.83
C GLU A 3 10.88 4.75 15.48
N LEU A 4 10.13 3.83 14.85
CA LEU A 4 9.41 4.11 13.62
C LEU A 4 8.26 5.09 13.92
N SER A 5 7.87 5.90 12.92
CA SER A 5 6.65 6.70 13.03
C SER A 5 5.42 5.77 13.12
N PRO A 6 4.28 6.25 13.66
CA PRO A 6 3.05 5.44 13.71
C PRO A 6 2.63 4.88 12.36
N THR A 7 2.76 5.67 11.29
CA THR A 7 2.44 5.24 9.91
C THR A 7 3.44 4.21 9.40
N ALA A 8 4.73 4.35 9.70
CA ALA A 8 5.72 3.35 9.34
C ALA A 8 5.52 2.01 10.08
N GLU A 9 5.12 2.04 11.36
CA GLU A 9 4.70 0.82 12.08
C GLU A 9 3.44 0.18 11.48
N ALA A 10 2.44 0.99 11.08
CA ALA A 10 1.24 0.47 10.43
C ALA A 10 1.55 -0.19 9.07
N ILE A 11 2.43 0.42 8.26
CA ILE A 11 2.90 -0.16 6.99
C ILE A 11 3.64 -1.46 7.27
N ARG A 12 4.56 -1.47 8.23
CA ARG A 12 5.29 -2.69 8.63
C ARG A 12 4.33 -3.80 9.07
N HIS A 13 3.32 -3.46 9.89
CA HIS A 13 2.30 -4.39 10.32
C HIS A 13 1.55 -4.99 9.13
N TYR A 14 1.08 -4.17 8.19
CA TYR A 14 0.46 -4.65 6.96
C TYR A 14 1.38 -5.58 6.17
N LYS A 15 2.65 -5.21 5.99
CA LYS A 15 3.62 -6.05 5.25
C LYS A 15 3.91 -7.39 5.92
N LEU A 16 3.68 -7.55 7.22
CA LEU A 16 3.77 -8.84 7.91
C LEU A 16 2.46 -9.63 7.89
N ASN A 17 1.35 -9.00 7.50
CA ASN A 17 0.00 -9.55 7.55
C ASN A 17 -0.74 -9.34 6.20
N ALA A 18 -0.04 -9.31 5.08
CA ALA A 18 -0.63 -8.85 3.81
C ALA A 18 -1.68 -9.83 3.26
N ASP A 19 -1.72 -11.08 3.74
CA ASP A 19 -2.79 -12.05 3.48
C ASP A 19 -4.18 -11.52 3.87
N GLY A 20 -4.25 -10.56 4.80
CA GLY A 20 -5.51 -9.88 5.12
C GLY A 20 -5.93 -8.81 4.11
N GLY A 21 -5.15 -8.63 3.03
CA GLY A 21 -5.47 -7.81 1.86
C GLY A 21 -5.81 -6.37 2.20
N TYR A 22 -6.82 -5.81 1.52
CA TYR A 22 -7.23 -4.42 1.70
C TYR A 22 -7.74 -4.13 3.11
N LYS A 23 -8.32 -5.12 3.80
CA LYS A 23 -8.80 -4.94 5.17
C LYS A 23 -7.66 -4.63 6.13
N GLU A 24 -6.49 -5.24 5.94
CA GLU A 24 -5.30 -4.92 6.72
C GLU A 24 -4.66 -3.60 6.27
N TRP A 25 -4.62 -3.36 4.96
CA TRP A 25 -4.10 -2.10 4.40
C TRP A 25 -4.89 -0.87 4.86
N SER A 26 -6.23 -0.95 4.92
CA SER A 26 -7.11 0.18 5.29
C SER A 26 -6.92 0.69 6.73
N LYS A 27 -6.10 0.01 7.54
CA LYS A 27 -5.67 0.47 8.87
C LYS A 27 -4.49 1.45 8.81
N VAL A 28 -3.79 1.53 7.68
CA VAL A 28 -2.72 2.52 7.44
C VAL A 28 -3.37 3.89 7.24
N SER A 29 -2.82 4.91 7.89
CA SER A 29 -3.33 6.28 7.73
C SER A 29 -2.93 6.84 6.36
N CYS A 30 -3.92 7.08 5.50
CA CYS A 30 -3.74 7.63 4.16
C CYS A 30 -4.49 8.96 4.00
N ALA A 31 -3.99 9.83 3.13
CA ALA A 31 -4.75 10.99 2.64
C ALA A 31 -5.99 10.52 1.85
N GLU A 32 -7.04 11.32 1.77
CA GLU A 32 -8.31 10.95 1.12
C GLU A 32 -8.13 10.55 -0.36
N ASN A 33 -7.22 11.22 -1.05
CA ASN A 33 -6.89 11.06 -2.47
C ASN A 33 -5.48 10.50 -2.70
N TYR A 34 -4.96 9.72 -1.75
CA TYR A 34 -3.63 9.13 -1.88
C TYR A 34 -3.52 8.29 -3.15
N LYS A 35 -2.33 8.27 -3.76
CA LYS A 35 -2.11 7.57 -5.03
C LYS A 35 -1.26 6.33 -4.87
N MET A 36 -1.51 5.34 -5.73
CA MET A 36 -0.66 4.17 -5.86
C MET A 36 -0.26 3.98 -7.32
N HIS A 37 1.05 3.94 -7.55
CA HIS A 37 1.66 3.78 -8.85
C HIS A 37 2.36 2.42 -8.90
N VAL A 38 1.96 1.59 -9.86
CA VAL A 38 2.61 0.30 -10.16
C VAL A 38 2.92 0.27 -11.66
N PRO A 39 4.00 0.94 -12.12
CA PRO A 39 4.26 1.13 -13.54
C PRO A 39 4.45 -0.17 -14.32
N SER A 40 5.03 -1.20 -13.68
CA SER A 40 5.22 -2.53 -14.27
C SER A 40 3.89 -3.21 -14.66
N MET A 41 2.80 -2.84 -13.99
CA MET A 41 1.45 -3.33 -14.25
C MET A 41 0.56 -2.27 -14.94
N GLY A 42 1.10 -1.08 -15.22
CA GLY A 42 0.33 0.03 -15.79
C GLY A 42 -0.71 0.63 -14.84
N PHE A 43 -0.65 0.34 -13.54
CA PHE A 43 -1.62 0.87 -12.58
C PHE A 43 -1.24 2.27 -12.10
N ASN A 44 -2.25 3.15 -12.07
CA ASN A 44 -2.15 4.53 -11.62
C ASN A 44 -3.50 4.95 -11.01
N THR A 45 -3.68 4.66 -9.72
CA THR A 45 -4.97 4.77 -9.03
C THR A 45 -4.94 5.87 -7.97
N SER A 46 -6.12 6.39 -7.61
CA SER A 46 -6.30 7.49 -6.66
C SER A 46 -7.44 7.22 -5.69
N GLY A 47 -7.12 7.23 -4.41
CA GLY A 47 -8.06 7.08 -3.32
C GLY A 47 -8.42 5.62 -3.00
N PRO A 48 -9.04 5.39 -1.84
CA PRO A 48 -9.23 4.06 -1.27
C PRO A 48 -10.09 3.13 -2.13
N ILE A 49 -11.15 3.67 -2.75
CA ILE A 49 -12.09 2.87 -3.55
C ILE A 49 -11.41 2.29 -4.78
N GLU A 50 -10.77 3.15 -5.58
CA GLU A 50 -10.09 2.71 -6.82
C GLU A 50 -8.92 1.77 -6.51
N ILE A 51 -8.15 2.06 -5.44
CA ILE A 51 -7.05 1.18 -5.01
C ILE A 51 -7.57 -0.19 -4.60
N GLN A 52 -8.67 -0.26 -3.85
CA GLN A 52 -9.28 -1.52 -3.46
C GLN A 52 -9.77 -2.31 -4.68
N GLU A 53 -10.49 -1.67 -5.59
CA GLU A 53 -11.11 -2.35 -6.74
C GLU A 53 -10.06 -2.79 -7.77
N VAL A 54 -9.08 -1.95 -8.07
CA VAL A 54 -8.10 -2.22 -9.13
C VAL A 54 -6.92 -3.03 -8.61
N ILE A 55 -6.19 -2.52 -7.61
CA ILE A 55 -4.95 -3.16 -7.14
C ILE A 55 -5.28 -4.41 -6.34
N PHE A 56 -6.09 -4.27 -5.28
CA PHE A 56 -6.40 -5.40 -4.41
C PHE A 56 -7.36 -6.40 -5.07
N GLY A 57 -8.25 -5.94 -5.97
CA GLY A 57 -9.02 -6.81 -6.83
C GLY A 57 -8.14 -7.67 -7.73
N TRP A 58 -7.18 -7.05 -8.44
CA TRP A 58 -6.22 -7.80 -9.26
C TRP A 58 -5.38 -8.80 -8.45
N LEU A 59 -4.88 -8.39 -7.27
CA LEU A 59 -4.13 -9.29 -6.38
C LEU A 59 -4.97 -10.50 -5.93
N ALA A 60 -6.26 -10.29 -5.65
CA ALA A 60 -7.17 -11.36 -5.29
C ALA A 60 -7.45 -12.29 -6.48
N ASP A 61 -7.66 -11.73 -7.67
CA ASP A 61 -7.95 -12.49 -8.90
C ASP A 61 -6.80 -13.43 -9.29
N ILE A 62 -5.55 -13.01 -9.07
CA ILE A 62 -4.38 -13.85 -9.35
C ILE A 62 -3.98 -14.74 -8.16
N GLU A 63 -4.73 -14.71 -7.06
CA GLU A 63 -4.41 -15.38 -5.79
C GLU A 63 -2.97 -15.08 -5.32
N ALA A 64 -2.58 -13.80 -5.39
CA ALA A 64 -1.23 -13.36 -5.09
C ALA A 64 -0.80 -13.79 -3.68
N LYS A 65 0.36 -14.44 -3.58
CA LYS A 65 0.97 -14.80 -2.30
C LYS A 65 2.23 -13.97 -2.04
N GLN A 66 2.39 -13.59 -0.79
CA GLN A 66 3.47 -12.72 -0.34
C GLN A 66 4.79 -13.49 -0.15
N GLU A 67 5.27 -14.20 -1.17
CA GLU A 67 6.44 -15.09 -1.04
C GLU A 67 7.53 -14.91 -2.11
N LEU A 68 7.23 -14.28 -3.26
CA LEU A 68 8.13 -14.28 -4.43
C LEU A 68 8.08 -12.97 -5.22
N VAL A 69 8.32 -11.83 -4.57
CA VAL A 69 8.40 -10.55 -5.27
C VAL A 69 9.53 -9.69 -4.71
N ASP A 70 10.51 -9.40 -5.58
CA ASP A 70 11.51 -8.36 -5.34
C ASP A 70 10.89 -7.04 -5.82
N ILE A 71 10.28 -6.31 -4.88
CA ILE A 71 9.62 -5.03 -5.13
C ILE A 71 10.21 -4.01 -4.19
N VAL A 72 10.50 -2.82 -4.73
CA VAL A 72 10.81 -1.65 -3.92
C VAL A 72 9.58 -0.75 -3.87
N GLU A 73 9.06 -0.54 -2.67
CA GLU A 73 7.98 0.42 -2.45
C GLU A 73 8.49 1.69 -1.76
N ILE A 74 8.18 2.85 -2.35
CA ILE A 74 8.46 4.17 -1.78
C ILE A 74 7.14 4.76 -1.29
N PHE A 75 7.11 5.17 -0.02
CA PHE A 75 5.96 5.84 0.60
C PHE A 75 6.28 7.30 0.85
N LYS A 76 5.53 8.21 0.21
CA LYS A 76 5.54 9.64 0.55
C LYS A 76 4.54 9.90 1.65
N ILE A 77 5.01 10.53 2.73
CA ILE A 77 4.20 10.90 3.88
C ILE A 77 3.98 12.42 3.86
N ASP A 78 2.74 12.85 4.08
CA ASP A 78 2.36 14.27 4.16
C ASP A 78 2.72 14.89 5.53
N ASP A 79 2.52 16.21 5.66
CA ASP A 79 2.79 16.95 6.90
C ASP A 79 1.91 16.50 8.09
N ALA A 80 0.80 15.81 7.82
CA ALA A 80 -0.08 15.23 8.85
C ALA A 80 0.33 13.80 9.22
N GLY A 81 1.41 13.26 8.64
CA GLY A 81 1.91 11.92 8.90
C GLY A 81 1.17 10.82 8.15
N ARG A 82 0.36 11.13 7.13
CA ARG A 82 -0.43 10.17 6.35
C ARG A 82 0.27 9.82 5.04
N VAL A 83 0.02 8.64 4.51
CA VAL A 83 0.49 8.26 3.17
C VAL A 83 -0.23 9.11 2.12
N GLU A 84 0.52 9.85 1.32
CA GLU A 84 0.02 10.65 0.20
C GLU A 84 0.23 9.93 -1.14
N GLU A 85 1.34 9.21 -1.29
CA GLU A 85 1.73 8.61 -2.57
C GLU A 85 2.59 7.37 -2.36
N ILE A 86 2.37 6.36 -3.19
CA ILE A 86 3.06 5.08 -3.15
C ILE A 86 3.56 4.76 -4.55
N TRP A 87 4.84 4.39 -4.67
CA TRP A 87 5.40 3.83 -5.90
C TRP A 87 5.93 2.44 -5.62
N ALA A 88 5.39 1.43 -6.31
CA ALA A 88 5.91 0.06 -6.33
C ALA A 88 6.72 -0.14 -7.63
N LEU A 89 8.01 -0.41 -7.49
CA LEU A 89 9.01 -0.52 -8.56
C LEU A 89 9.55 -1.94 -8.67
#